data_AF-A0A8J7CF58-F1
#
_entry.id   AF-A0A8J7CF58-F1
#
_cell.length_a   1.000
_cell.length_b   1.000
_cell.length_c   1.000
_cell.angle_alpha   90.00
_cell.angle_beta   90.00
_cell.angle_gamma   90.00
#
_symmetry.space_group_name_H-M   'P 1'
#
loop_
_entity.id
_entity.type
_entity.pdbx_description
1 polymer ?
#
loop_
_entity_poly.entity_id
_entity_poly.type
_entity_poly.pdbx_seq_one_letter_code
_entity_poly.pdbx_strand_id
1 'polypeptide(L)'
;MYKSFLIDLDGTLYRGEELIQDAPSFLAWLRDEGFSFAILTNNSTRTPQQVAEKLLRMGFYVTAEEIFTSSLATAEYLKTKHAGKRIYPIGEEGLIEALQKAGYSLVDGENPQDVEVVVSGLDREVTYEKLARGALAIRAGAAFIATNGDKALPTERGFLPGAGSLAGLLSITTGVDPTVVGKPSKIIVEMALNRFGFKQKESLIIGDNLHTDILAGKNGGLDTLLLFTGVTTREEAETSTIRPTYSFSSLTEVRQWLMRKG
;
A
#
# COMPACT_ATOMS: atom_id res chain seq x y z
N MET A 1 13.04 11.15 19.05
CA MET A 1 13.12 9.68 19.11
C MET A 1 11.86 9.12 18.47
N TYR A 2 11.98 8.12 17.60
CA TYR A 2 10.83 7.50 16.94
C TYR A 2 10.10 6.57 17.91
N LYS A 3 8.78 6.50 17.81
CA LYS A 3 7.90 5.67 18.63
C LYS A 3 7.02 4.74 17.81
N SER A 4 6.83 5.08 16.53
CA SER A 4 5.97 4.33 15.62
C SER A 4 6.65 4.07 14.27
N PHE A 5 6.35 2.91 13.69
CA PHE A 5 6.93 2.47 12.42
C PHE A 5 5.86 2.09 11.41
N LEU A 6 5.97 2.59 10.18
CA LEU A 6 5.23 2.08 9.04
C LEU A 6 6.18 1.19 8.25
N ILE A 7 5.91 -0.11 8.15
CA ILE A 7 6.87 -1.10 7.66
C ILE A 7 6.32 -1.74 6.39
N ASP A 8 7.05 -1.64 5.28
CA ASP A 8 6.69 -2.32 4.04
C ASP A 8 6.76 -3.86 4.17
N LEU A 9 6.11 -4.59 3.26
CA LEU A 9 6.16 -6.04 3.16
C LEU A 9 7.22 -6.58 2.20
N ASP A 10 7.00 -6.38 0.90
CA ASP A 10 7.67 -7.10 -0.17
C ASP A 10 9.06 -6.49 -0.43
N GLY A 11 10.11 -7.16 0.04
CA GLY A 11 11.49 -6.68 0.01
C GLY A 11 12.00 -6.19 1.37
N THR A 12 11.10 -6.04 2.35
CA THR A 12 11.40 -5.58 3.71
C THR A 12 11.20 -6.65 4.78
N LEU A 13 10.13 -7.46 4.71
CA LEU A 13 9.92 -8.62 5.59
C LEU A 13 10.18 -9.96 4.89
N TYR A 14 9.91 -10.04 3.59
CA TYR A 14 10.14 -11.24 2.80
C TYR A 14 10.33 -10.90 1.32
N ARG A 15 10.80 -11.85 0.50
CA ARG A 15 10.91 -11.75 -0.96
C ARG A 15 10.24 -12.96 -1.61
N GLY A 16 9.07 -12.75 -2.21
CA GLY A 16 8.24 -13.84 -2.70
C GLY A 16 7.79 -14.75 -1.55
N GLU A 17 8.41 -15.94 -1.47
CA GLU A 17 8.20 -16.92 -0.40
C GLU A 17 9.39 -17.01 0.57
N GLU A 18 10.52 -16.33 0.29
CA GLU A 18 11.71 -16.35 1.14
C GLU A 18 11.66 -15.28 2.23
N LEU A 19 11.95 -15.65 3.47
CA LEU A 19 12.00 -14.72 4.59
C LEU A 19 13.25 -13.84 4.56
N ILE A 20 13.09 -12.58 4.95
CA ILE A 20 14.22 -11.80 5.44
C ILE A 20 14.47 -12.27 6.87
N GLN A 21 15.59 -12.95 7.07
CA GLN A 21 15.81 -13.82 8.25
C GLN A 21 15.66 -13.11 9.59
N ASP A 22 16.04 -11.83 9.69
CA ASP A 22 15.96 -11.06 10.93
C ASP A 22 14.61 -10.37 11.15
N ALA A 23 13.74 -10.34 10.14
CA ALA A 23 12.46 -9.63 10.18
C ALA A 23 11.49 -10.12 11.27
N PRO A 24 11.26 -11.43 11.49
CA PRO A 24 10.37 -11.90 12.56
C PRO A 24 10.85 -11.45 13.94
N SER A 25 12.15 -11.57 14.20
CA SER A 25 12.76 -11.17 15.48
C SER A 25 12.73 -9.66 15.68
N PHE A 26 12.83 -8.88 14.59
CA PHE A 26 12.73 -7.42 14.63
C PHE A 26 11.33 -6.97 15.04
N LEU A 27 10.26 -7.54 14.45
CA LEU A 27 8.89 -7.17 14.82
C LEU A 27 8.54 -7.59 16.26
N ALA A 28 8.99 -8.77 16.68
CA ALA A 28 8.83 -9.20 18.07
C ALA A 28 9.52 -8.23 19.04
N TRP A 29 10.76 -7.85 18.74
CA TRP A 29 11.52 -6.90 19.54
C TRP A 29 10.86 -5.51 19.59
N LEU A 30 10.34 -4.99 18.46
CA LEU A 30 9.61 -3.72 18.47
C LEU A 30 8.45 -3.74 19.47
N ARG A 31 7.70 -4.85 19.49
CA ARG A 31 6.57 -5.05 20.39
C ARG A 31 7.03 -5.13 21.85
N ASP A 32 8.07 -5.90 22.14
CA ASP A 32 8.61 -6.09 23.50
C ASP A 32 9.13 -4.79 24.11
N GLU A 33 9.71 -3.90 23.30
CA GLU A 33 10.17 -2.56 23.73
C GLU A 33 9.05 -1.51 23.75
N GLY A 34 7.81 -1.88 23.43
CA GLY A 34 6.65 -0.99 23.44
C GLY A 34 6.59 -0.01 22.27
N PHE A 35 7.34 -0.25 21.18
CA PHE A 35 7.15 0.48 19.94
C PHE A 35 5.85 0.08 19.26
N SER A 36 5.16 1.05 18.67
CA SER A 36 4.01 0.78 17.83
C SER A 36 4.47 0.55 16.39
N PHE A 37 3.83 -0.34 15.66
CA PHE A 37 4.08 -0.46 14.23
C PHE A 37 2.81 -0.84 13.48
N ALA A 38 2.82 -0.54 12.18
CA ALA A 38 1.84 -1.03 11.23
C ALA A 38 2.56 -1.47 9.96
N ILE A 39 2.08 -2.57 9.39
CA ILE A 39 2.51 -3.07 8.10
C ILE A 39 1.78 -2.30 7.00
N LEU A 40 2.51 -1.77 6.03
CA LEU A 40 2.01 -0.88 4.99
C LEU A 40 2.26 -1.47 3.59
N THR A 41 1.22 -1.98 2.94
CA THR A 41 1.34 -2.66 1.63
C THR A 41 0.46 -2.05 0.54
N ASN A 42 0.97 -2.00 -0.69
CA ASN A 42 0.18 -1.64 -1.86
C ASN A 42 -0.78 -2.75 -2.33
N ASN A 43 -0.71 -3.95 -1.77
CA ASN A 43 -1.61 -5.04 -2.11
C ASN A 43 -3.09 -4.63 -1.90
N SER A 44 -3.91 -4.70 -2.95
CA SER A 44 -5.35 -4.47 -2.89
C SER A 44 -6.20 -5.73 -3.09
N THR A 45 -5.57 -6.89 -3.30
CA THR A 45 -6.27 -8.13 -3.60
C THR A 45 -6.65 -8.93 -2.37
N ARG A 46 -5.86 -8.81 -1.30
CA ARG A 46 -6.02 -9.58 -0.07
C ARG A 46 -6.63 -8.76 1.06
N THR A 47 -7.40 -9.43 1.91
CA THR A 47 -7.88 -8.86 3.17
C THR A 47 -6.72 -8.77 4.18
N PRO A 48 -6.79 -7.87 5.18
CA PRO A 48 -5.80 -7.84 6.26
C PRO A 48 -5.63 -9.20 6.96
N GLN A 49 -6.72 -9.95 7.11
CA GLN A 49 -6.71 -11.30 7.68
C GLN A 49 -5.89 -12.27 6.82
N GLN A 50 -6.11 -12.30 5.51
CA GLN A 50 -5.34 -13.15 4.59
C GLN A 50 -3.85 -12.79 4.56
N VAL A 51 -3.51 -11.51 4.72
CA VAL A 51 -2.12 -11.06 4.84
C VAL A 51 -1.52 -11.51 6.17
N ALA A 52 -2.24 -11.36 7.30
CA ALA A 52 -1.80 -11.83 8.61
C ALA A 52 -1.56 -13.34 8.63
N GLU A 53 -2.46 -14.12 8.05
CA GLU A 53 -2.31 -15.58 7.95
C GLU A 53 -1.11 -15.99 7.09
N LYS A 54 -0.82 -15.25 6.00
CA LYS A 54 0.40 -15.47 5.21
C LYS A 54 1.63 -15.24 6.08
N LEU A 55 1.68 -14.10 6.77
CA LEU A 55 2.77 -13.73 7.66
C LEU A 55 2.95 -14.74 8.80
N LEU A 56 1.86 -15.27 9.36
CA LEU A 56 1.91 -16.31 10.39
C LEU A 56 2.56 -17.60 9.89
N ARG A 57 2.22 -18.07 8.69
CA ARG A 57 2.87 -19.24 8.05
C ARG A 57 4.36 -19.02 7.80
N MET A 58 4.75 -17.76 7.66
CA MET A 58 6.11 -17.27 7.48
C MET A 58 6.86 -17.05 8.82
N GLY A 59 6.22 -17.32 9.97
CA GLY A 59 6.82 -17.19 11.29
C GLY A 59 6.71 -15.79 11.92
N PHE A 60 5.92 -14.89 11.32
CA PHE A 60 5.63 -13.58 11.89
C PHE A 60 4.38 -13.62 12.76
N TYR A 61 4.46 -13.10 13.98
CA TYR A 61 3.30 -12.90 14.83
C TYR A 61 2.74 -11.49 14.62
N VAL A 62 1.82 -11.36 13.66
CA VAL A 62 1.17 -10.09 13.28
C VAL A 62 -0.34 -10.32 13.20
N THR A 63 -1.10 -9.35 13.72
CA THR A 63 -2.56 -9.33 13.72
C THR A 63 -3.11 -8.61 12.48
N ALA A 64 -4.38 -8.84 12.16
CA ALA A 64 -5.02 -8.14 11.04
C ALA A 64 -5.13 -6.63 11.29
N GLU A 65 -5.22 -6.23 12.56
CA GLU A 65 -5.27 -4.84 13.00
C GLU A 65 -3.97 -4.11 12.72
N GLU A 66 -2.82 -4.80 12.72
CA GLU A 66 -1.51 -4.23 12.42
C GLU A 66 -1.26 -4.10 10.91
N ILE A 67 -2.18 -4.52 10.04
CA ILE A 67 -2.00 -4.51 8.58
C ILE A 67 -2.85 -3.42 7.93
N PHE A 68 -2.19 -2.58 7.13
CA PHE A 68 -2.79 -1.49 6.40
C PHE A 68 -2.52 -1.63 4.90
N THR A 69 -3.54 -2.09 4.19
CA THR A 69 -3.50 -2.31 2.74
C THR A 69 -3.92 -1.05 1.98
N SER A 70 -3.56 -0.97 0.70
CA SER A 70 -4.05 0.10 -0.18
C SER A 70 -5.58 0.11 -0.32
N SER A 71 -6.24 -1.04 -0.17
CA SER A 71 -7.71 -1.15 -0.11
C SER A 71 -8.30 -0.45 1.11
N LEU A 72 -7.73 -0.68 2.31
CA LEU A 72 -8.16 0.02 3.53
C LEU A 72 -7.90 1.52 3.43
N ALA A 73 -6.70 1.91 2.97
CA ALA A 73 -6.35 3.31 2.77
C ALA A 73 -7.31 3.99 1.77
N THR A 74 -7.72 3.29 0.71
CA THR A 74 -8.68 3.81 -0.27
C THR A 74 -10.05 3.99 0.37
N ALA A 75 -10.53 3.00 1.11
CA ALA A 75 -11.81 3.09 1.81
C ALA A 75 -11.84 4.24 2.84
N GLU A 76 -10.73 4.49 3.55
CA GLU A 76 -10.60 5.63 4.47
C GLU A 76 -10.50 6.97 3.76
N TYR A 77 -9.71 7.05 2.69
CA TYR A 77 -9.61 8.25 1.87
C TYR A 77 -10.97 8.68 1.30
N LEU A 78 -11.75 7.71 0.81
CA LEU A 78 -13.08 7.98 0.28
C LEU A 78 -14.01 8.55 1.36
N LYS A 79 -13.85 8.24 2.65
CA LYS A 79 -14.68 8.83 3.71
C LYS A 79 -14.44 10.34 3.83
N THR A 80 -13.25 10.81 3.44
CA THR A 80 -12.89 12.23 3.53
C THR A 80 -13.39 13.06 2.33
N LYS A 81 -13.54 12.46 1.14
CA LYS A 81 -13.86 13.18 -0.11
C LYS A 81 -15.14 12.73 -0.81
N HIS A 82 -15.58 11.50 -0.56
CA HIS A 82 -16.64 10.81 -1.29
C HIS A 82 -17.54 9.99 -0.35
N ALA A 83 -17.82 10.48 0.86
CA ALA A 83 -18.67 9.80 1.82
C ALA A 83 -20.07 9.53 1.25
N GLY A 84 -20.57 8.30 1.44
CA GLY A 84 -21.93 7.90 1.01
C GLY A 84 -22.11 7.74 -0.50
N LYS A 85 -21.06 7.89 -1.31
CA LYS A 85 -21.14 7.75 -2.77
C LYS A 85 -21.27 6.29 -3.22
N ARG A 86 -21.98 6.07 -4.32
CA ARG A 86 -22.08 4.75 -4.98
C ARG A 86 -20.80 4.44 -5.74
N ILE A 87 -20.22 3.27 -5.47
CA ILE A 87 -18.91 2.88 -5.99
C ILE A 87 -19.07 1.76 -7.00
N TYR A 88 -18.40 1.89 -8.14
CA TYR A 88 -18.12 0.78 -9.03
C TYR A 88 -16.67 0.30 -8.82
N PRO A 89 -16.46 -0.85 -8.16
CA PRO A 89 -15.12 -1.37 -7.91
C PRO A 89 -14.64 -2.29 -9.05
N ILE A 90 -13.42 -2.08 -9.49
CA ILE A 90 -12.64 -2.99 -10.32
C ILE A 90 -11.51 -3.52 -9.45
N GLY A 91 -11.64 -4.74 -8.95
CA GLY A 91 -10.69 -5.31 -8.00
C GLY A 91 -11.19 -6.63 -7.43
N GLU A 92 -10.30 -7.28 -6.68
CA GLU A 92 -10.57 -8.55 -5.99
C GLU A 92 -11.15 -8.35 -4.58
N GLU A 93 -11.38 -9.46 -3.88
CA GLU A 93 -12.01 -9.56 -2.56
C GLU A 93 -11.47 -8.54 -1.55
N GLY A 94 -10.16 -8.35 -1.45
CA GLY A 94 -9.56 -7.39 -0.51
C GLY A 94 -10.06 -5.94 -0.69
N LEU A 95 -10.30 -5.51 -1.94
CA LEU A 95 -10.88 -4.21 -2.23
C LEU A 95 -12.38 -4.18 -1.94
N ILE A 96 -13.11 -5.20 -2.41
CA ILE A 96 -14.56 -5.29 -2.25
C ILE A 96 -14.93 -5.26 -0.76
N GLU A 97 -14.28 -6.09 0.05
CA GLU A 97 -14.53 -6.19 1.48
C GLU A 97 -14.20 -4.88 2.21
N ALA A 98 -13.08 -4.23 1.88
CA ALA A 98 -12.69 -2.96 2.49
C ALA A 98 -13.74 -1.86 2.25
N LEU A 99 -14.26 -1.76 1.03
CA LEU A 99 -15.29 -0.78 0.68
C LEU A 99 -16.63 -1.09 1.37
N GLN A 100 -17.05 -2.36 1.38
CA GLN A 100 -18.28 -2.79 2.06
C GLN A 100 -18.22 -2.55 3.57
N LYS A 101 -17.11 -2.93 4.23
CA LYS A 101 -16.88 -2.68 5.66
C LYS A 101 -16.83 -1.19 6.00
N ALA A 102 -16.44 -0.35 5.04
CA ALA A 102 -16.49 1.10 5.18
C ALA A 102 -17.88 1.71 4.98
N GLY A 103 -18.89 0.90 4.63
CA GLY A 103 -20.29 1.31 4.48
C GLY A 103 -20.66 1.82 3.08
N TYR A 104 -19.86 1.52 2.06
CA TYR A 104 -20.15 1.93 0.68
C TYR A 104 -21.12 0.99 -0.03
N SER A 105 -22.06 1.58 -0.76
CA SER A 105 -22.92 0.87 -1.71
C SER A 105 -22.13 0.58 -2.98
N LEU A 106 -21.91 -0.71 -3.26
CA LEU A 106 -21.28 -1.16 -4.49
C LEU A 106 -22.34 -1.37 -5.58
N VAL A 107 -22.12 -0.80 -6.75
CA VAL A 107 -22.99 -0.94 -7.93
C VAL A 107 -22.27 -1.75 -9.02
N ASP A 108 -23.02 -2.27 -9.99
CA ASP A 108 -22.53 -3.16 -11.06
C ASP A 108 -21.99 -2.41 -12.30
N GLY A 109 -22.19 -1.09 -12.35
CA GLY A 109 -21.77 -0.24 -13.47
C GLY A 109 -22.58 -0.41 -14.75
N GLU A 110 -23.75 -1.06 -14.73
CA GLU A 110 -24.59 -1.23 -15.92
C GLU A 110 -25.11 0.11 -16.45
N ASN A 111 -25.55 0.98 -15.54
CA ASN A 111 -25.88 2.36 -15.85
C ASN A 111 -24.75 3.29 -15.37
N PRO A 112 -24.01 3.95 -16.28
CA PRO A 112 -22.93 4.87 -15.91
C PRO A 112 -23.36 6.00 -14.97
N GLN A 113 -24.62 6.44 -15.04
CA GLN A 113 -25.16 7.52 -14.20
C GLN A 113 -25.40 7.07 -12.75
N ASP A 114 -25.41 5.76 -12.49
CA ASP A 114 -25.54 5.23 -11.14
C ASP A 114 -24.19 5.14 -10.39
N VAL A 115 -23.09 5.33 -11.12
CA VAL A 115 -21.74 5.29 -10.57
C VAL A 115 -21.26 6.70 -10.25
N GLU A 116 -20.93 6.95 -8.99
CA GLU A 116 -20.37 8.25 -8.58
C GLU A 116 -18.85 8.20 -8.39
N VAL A 117 -18.30 7.02 -8.13
CA VAL A 117 -16.85 6.78 -8.02
C VAL A 117 -16.50 5.44 -8.66
N VAL A 118 -15.48 5.43 -9.51
CA VAL A 118 -14.81 4.21 -9.97
C VAL A 118 -13.54 4.01 -9.16
N VAL A 119 -13.41 2.85 -8.51
CA VAL A 119 -12.20 2.48 -7.75
C VAL A 119 -11.53 1.31 -8.44
N SER A 120 -10.30 1.52 -8.92
CA SER A 120 -9.50 0.52 -9.64
C SER A 120 -8.36 -0.01 -8.77
N GLY A 121 -8.35 -1.31 -8.55
CA GLY A 121 -7.25 -2.07 -7.99
C GLY A 121 -6.82 -3.20 -8.91
N LEU A 122 -5.96 -4.08 -8.42
CA LEU A 122 -5.60 -5.27 -9.20
C LEU A 122 -6.80 -6.22 -9.24
N ASP A 123 -7.15 -6.64 -10.45
CA ASP A 123 -8.19 -7.61 -10.73
C ASP A 123 -7.66 -8.62 -11.76
N ARG A 124 -7.27 -9.81 -11.29
CA ARG A 124 -6.71 -10.85 -12.16
C ARG A 124 -7.75 -11.51 -13.07
N GLU A 125 -9.03 -11.38 -12.73
CA GLU A 125 -10.17 -11.90 -13.50
C GLU A 125 -10.90 -10.79 -14.26
N VAL A 126 -10.22 -9.65 -14.47
CA VAL A 126 -10.81 -8.50 -15.16
C VAL A 126 -11.24 -8.85 -16.57
N THR A 127 -12.44 -8.40 -16.95
CA THR A 127 -12.96 -8.54 -18.31
C THR A 127 -12.99 -7.20 -19.03
N TYR A 128 -13.04 -7.23 -20.36
CA TYR A 128 -13.24 -6.03 -21.15
C TYR A 128 -14.51 -5.27 -20.72
N GLU A 129 -15.61 -5.99 -20.49
CA GLU A 129 -16.87 -5.39 -20.06
C GLU A 129 -16.73 -4.66 -18.72
N LYS A 130 -15.98 -5.23 -17.77
CA LYS A 130 -15.73 -4.59 -16.47
C LYS A 130 -15.02 -3.24 -16.64
N LEU A 131 -14.03 -3.18 -17.53
CA LEU A 131 -13.27 -1.97 -17.85
C LEU A 131 -14.12 -0.98 -18.66
N ALA A 132 -14.95 -1.45 -19.60
CA ALA A 132 -15.82 -0.63 -20.42
C ALA A 132 -16.84 0.11 -19.54
N ARG A 133 -17.49 -0.58 -18.60
CA ARG A 133 -18.40 0.04 -17.62
C ARG A 133 -17.70 1.10 -16.79
N GLY A 134 -16.48 0.81 -16.31
CA GLY A 134 -15.66 1.79 -15.59
C GLY A 134 -15.33 3.02 -16.43
N ALA A 135 -14.92 2.84 -17.69
CA ALA A 135 -14.60 3.94 -18.60
C ALA A 135 -15.84 4.80 -18.94
N LEU A 136 -17.00 4.17 -19.14
CA LEU A 136 -18.25 4.88 -19.37
C LEU A 136 -18.68 5.70 -18.15
N ALA A 137 -18.59 5.13 -16.94
CA ALA A 137 -18.85 5.84 -15.70
C ALA A 137 -17.93 7.05 -15.49
N ILE A 138 -16.62 6.88 -15.74
CA ILE A 138 -15.66 7.99 -15.66
C ILE A 138 -16.01 9.10 -16.66
N ARG A 139 -16.36 8.75 -17.90
CA ARG A 139 -16.82 9.71 -18.92
C ARG A 139 -18.14 10.39 -18.56
N ALA A 140 -19.00 9.71 -17.79
CA ALA A 140 -20.22 10.27 -17.24
C ALA A 140 -19.99 11.18 -16.02
N GLY A 141 -18.74 11.32 -15.54
CA GLY A 141 -18.36 12.23 -14.47
C GLY A 141 -18.06 11.57 -13.12
N ALA A 142 -18.02 10.23 -13.06
CA ALA A 142 -17.61 9.53 -11.84
C ALA A 142 -16.15 9.88 -11.48
N ALA A 143 -15.88 10.07 -10.18
CA ALA A 143 -14.51 10.26 -9.71
C ALA A 143 -13.68 8.99 -9.97
N PHE A 144 -12.43 9.14 -10.39
CA PHE A 144 -11.56 8.01 -10.72
C PHE A 144 -10.43 7.86 -9.68
N ILE A 145 -10.44 6.74 -8.97
CA ILE A 145 -9.50 6.43 -7.89
C ILE A 145 -8.76 5.13 -8.22
N ALA A 146 -7.45 5.10 -8.01
CA ALA A 146 -6.63 3.89 -8.11
C ALA A 146 -6.06 3.53 -6.73
N THR A 147 -6.19 2.27 -6.34
CA THR A 147 -5.66 1.78 -5.04
C THR A 147 -4.15 1.94 -4.96
N ASN A 148 -3.42 1.70 -6.04
CA ASN A 148 -1.99 1.95 -6.16
C ASN A 148 -1.58 2.13 -7.65
N GLY A 149 -0.36 2.59 -7.88
CA GLY A 149 0.19 2.86 -9.21
C GLY A 149 1.12 1.77 -9.76
N ASP A 150 1.16 0.59 -9.15
CA ASP A 150 2.15 -0.45 -9.48
C ASP A 150 1.89 -0.99 -10.89
N LYS A 151 2.85 -0.77 -11.79
CA LYS A 151 2.71 -1.15 -13.20
C LYS A 151 2.70 -2.66 -13.41
N ALA A 152 3.48 -3.38 -12.62
CA ALA A 152 3.68 -4.81 -12.76
C ALA A 152 3.57 -5.54 -11.42
N LEU A 153 3.06 -6.76 -11.48
CA LEU A 153 3.05 -7.74 -10.40
C LEU A 153 4.14 -8.79 -10.65
N PRO A 154 5.16 -8.91 -9.78
CA PRO A 154 6.14 -9.98 -9.87
C PRO A 154 5.52 -11.35 -9.56
N THR A 155 5.77 -12.34 -10.41
CA THR A 155 5.36 -13.75 -10.22
C THR A 155 6.46 -14.69 -10.71
N GLU A 156 6.34 -16.00 -10.42
CA GLU A 156 7.24 -17.03 -10.98
C GLU A 156 7.21 -17.07 -12.52
N ARG A 157 6.10 -16.64 -13.13
CA ARG A 157 5.94 -16.55 -14.59
C ARG A 157 6.55 -15.28 -15.20
N GLY A 158 7.13 -14.41 -14.37
CA GLY A 158 7.61 -13.08 -14.74
C GLY A 158 6.67 -11.97 -14.28
N PHE A 159 6.81 -10.80 -14.90
CA PHE A 159 6.05 -9.59 -14.58
C PHE A 159 4.70 -9.58 -15.27
N LEU A 160 3.63 -9.70 -14.49
CA LEU A 160 2.25 -9.59 -14.97
C LEU A 160 1.74 -8.15 -14.82
N PRO A 161 0.63 -7.75 -15.45
CA PRO A 161 0.02 -6.44 -15.23
C PRO A 161 -0.35 -6.22 -13.75
N GLY A 162 0.07 -5.09 -13.19
CA GLY A 162 -0.32 -4.63 -11.85
C GLY A 162 -1.57 -3.74 -11.86
N ALA A 163 -1.99 -3.27 -10.69
CA ALA A 163 -3.17 -2.39 -10.57
C ALA A 163 -3.01 -1.09 -11.37
N GLY A 164 -1.80 -0.52 -11.39
CA GLY A 164 -1.48 0.68 -12.16
C GLY A 164 -1.62 0.47 -13.67
N SER A 165 -1.45 -0.75 -14.18
CA SER A 165 -1.70 -1.06 -15.60
C SER A 165 -3.19 -1.04 -15.93
N LEU A 166 -4.04 -1.58 -15.06
CA LEU A 166 -5.50 -1.51 -15.24
C LEU A 166 -6.01 -0.07 -15.13
N ALA A 167 -5.51 0.68 -14.15
CA ALA A 167 -5.80 2.11 -14.03
C ALA A 167 -5.29 2.91 -15.24
N GLY A 168 -4.12 2.56 -15.78
CA GLY A 168 -3.56 3.14 -16.99
C GLY A 168 -4.43 2.92 -18.23
N LEU A 169 -4.99 1.73 -18.40
CA LEU A 169 -5.94 1.44 -19.49
C LEU A 169 -7.16 2.36 -19.40
N LEU A 170 -7.73 2.52 -18.21
CA LEU A 170 -8.86 3.42 -17.99
C LEU A 170 -8.47 4.89 -18.23
N SER A 171 -7.31 5.33 -17.75
CA SER A 171 -6.81 6.70 -17.97
C SER A 171 -6.64 6.98 -19.47
N ILE A 172 -5.93 6.12 -20.21
CA ILE A 172 -5.76 6.24 -21.67
C ILE A 172 -7.12 6.28 -22.38
N THR A 173 -8.04 5.40 -21.98
CA THR A 173 -9.34 5.28 -22.63
C THR A 173 -10.26 6.46 -22.35
N THR A 174 -10.13 7.12 -21.20
CA THR A 174 -11.05 8.19 -20.74
C THR A 174 -10.45 9.59 -20.85
N GLY A 175 -9.12 9.71 -20.91
CA GLY A 175 -8.39 10.97 -20.78
C GLY A 175 -8.35 11.52 -19.36
N VAL A 176 -8.75 10.73 -18.35
CA VAL A 176 -8.82 11.15 -16.95
C VAL A 176 -7.82 10.36 -16.12
N ASP A 177 -6.91 11.05 -15.45
CA ASP A 177 -5.97 10.41 -14.54
C ASP A 177 -6.60 10.09 -13.18
N PRO A 178 -6.29 8.92 -12.60
CA PRO A 178 -6.82 8.55 -11.31
C PRO A 178 -6.12 9.31 -10.18
N THR A 179 -6.84 9.54 -9.07
CA THR A 179 -6.17 9.79 -7.80
C THR A 179 -5.59 8.48 -7.28
N VAL A 180 -4.26 8.39 -7.20
CA VAL A 180 -3.55 7.22 -6.68
C VAL A 180 -3.44 7.31 -5.15
N VAL A 181 -3.94 6.29 -4.44
CA VAL A 181 -3.98 6.25 -2.97
C VAL A 181 -2.71 5.65 -2.38
N GLY A 182 -2.26 4.51 -2.92
CA GLY A 182 -1.11 3.75 -2.43
C GLY A 182 0.23 4.46 -2.63
N LYS A 183 1.30 3.85 -2.12
CA LYS A 183 2.67 4.37 -2.23
C LYS A 183 3.03 4.56 -3.71
N PRO A 184 3.71 5.66 -4.10
CA PRO A 184 4.35 6.70 -3.27
C PRO A 184 3.45 7.88 -2.84
N SER A 185 2.13 7.77 -2.98
CA SER A 185 1.22 8.84 -2.57
C SER A 185 1.32 9.10 -1.07
N LYS A 186 1.23 10.37 -0.67
CA LYS A 186 1.11 10.72 0.75
C LYS A 186 -0.21 10.26 1.37
N ILE A 187 -1.23 9.99 0.55
CA ILE A 187 -2.57 9.64 1.03
C ILE A 187 -2.51 8.39 1.91
N ILE A 188 -1.86 7.32 1.47
CA ILE A 188 -1.73 6.10 2.28
C ILE A 188 -1.00 6.35 3.61
N VAL A 189 -0.01 7.24 3.62
CA VAL A 189 0.73 7.61 4.85
C VAL A 189 -0.16 8.41 5.79
N GLU A 190 -0.84 9.44 5.29
CA GLU A 190 -1.78 10.25 6.06
C GLU A 190 -2.91 9.39 6.66
N MET A 191 -3.48 8.45 5.87
CA MET A 191 -4.51 7.53 6.35
C MET A 191 -3.95 6.57 7.40
N ALA A 192 -2.75 6.00 7.19
CA ALA A 192 -2.12 5.13 8.19
C ALA A 192 -1.88 5.86 9.52
N LEU A 193 -1.28 7.06 9.49
CA LEU A 193 -1.04 7.83 10.69
C LEU A 193 -2.32 8.10 11.47
N ASN A 194 -3.39 8.48 10.78
CA ASN A 194 -4.69 8.73 11.39
C ASN A 194 -5.31 7.45 11.97
N ARG A 195 -5.27 6.35 11.21
CA ARG A 195 -5.84 5.06 11.61
C ARG A 195 -5.23 4.50 12.88
N PHE A 196 -3.92 4.66 13.03
CA PHE A 196 -3.16 4.14 14.16
C PHE A 196 -2.89 5.16 15.27
N GLY A 197 -3.29 6.43 15.08
CA GLY A 197 -3.02 7.51 16.02
C GLY A 197 -1.52 7.84 16.13
N PHE A 198 -0.73 7.53 15.09
CA PHE A 198 0.70 7.78 15.07
C PHE A 198 1.00 9.26 14.83
N LYS A 199 1.98 9.80 15.55
CA LYS A 199 2.42 11.18 15.35
C LYS A 199 3.46 11.24 14.25
N GLN A 200 3.22 12.08 13.25
CA GLN A 200 4.11 12.27 12.09
C GLN A 200 5.58 12.43 12.49
N LYS A 201 5.89 13.33 13.44
CA LYS A 201 7.26 13.63 13.90
C LYS A 201 7.92 12.52 14.72
N GLU A 202 7.15 11.54 15.19
CA GLU A 202 7.64 10.38 15.95
C GLU A 202 7.56 9.09 15.11
N SER A 203 7.20 9.19 13.83
CA SER A 203 7.01 8.05 12.94
C SER A 203 8.14 7.92 11.93
N LEU A 204 8.52 6.69 11.63
CA LEU A 204 9.51 6.34 10.61
C LEU A 204 8.88 5.35 9.61
N ILE A 205 9.04 5.59 8.31
CA ILE A 205 8.72 4.56 7.30
C ILE A 205 9.96 3.71 7.03
N ILE A 206 9.80 2.39 7.00
CA ILE A 206 10.83 1.41 6.70
C ILE A 206 10.43 0.67 5.42
N GLY A 207 11.29 0.70 4.41
CA GLY A 207 11.06 0.00 3.15
C GLY A 207 12.35 -0.23 2.36
N ASP A 208 12.26 -0.91 1.25
CA ASP A 208 13.41 -1.27 0.39
C ASP A 208 13.37 -0.60 -0.99
N ASN A 209 12.35 0.20 -1.28
CA ASN A 209 12.18 0.82 -2.59
C ASN A 209 12.13 2.36 -2.49
N LEU A 210 13.07 3.03 -3.16
CA LEU A 210 13.15 4.49 -3.21
C LEU A 210 11.91 5.14 -3.80
N HIS A 211 11.39 4.56 -4.88
CA HIS A 211 10.33 5.15 -5.69
C HIS A 211 8.94 4.95 -5.09
N THR A 212 8.79 4.04 -4.13
CA THR A 212 7.53 3.79 -3.41
C THR A 212 7.64 4.21 -1.95
N ASP A 213 8.42 3.52 -1.13
CA ASP A 213 8.40 3.65 0.34
C ASP A 213 9.04 4.94 0.80
N ILE A 214 10.25 5.22 0.29
CA ILE A 214 11.01 6.42 0.66
C ILE A 214 10.30 7.66 0.13
N LEU A 215 9.81 7.60 -1.10
CA LEU A 215 9.04 8.70 -1.66
C LEU A 215 7.69 8.90 -0.95
N ALA A 216 6.99 7.84 -0.53
CA ALA A 216 5.78 7.93 0.28
C ALA A 216 6.05 8.62 1.62
N GLY A 217 7.09 8.18 2.34
CA GLY A 217 7.48 8.78 3.61
C GLY A 217 7.77 10.27 3.47
N LYS A 218 8.58 10.65 2.48
CA LYS A 218 8.89 12.06 2.19
C LYS A 218 7.65 12.88 1.86
N ASN A 219 6.79 12.38 0.97
CA ASN A 219 5.56 13.06 0.58
C ASN A 219 4.61 13.20 1.79
N GLY A 220 4.65 12.24 2.71
CA GLY A 220 3.91 12.25 3.97
C GLY A 220 4.63 12.99 5.12
N GLY A 221 5.79 13.62 4.88
CA GLY A 221 6.54 14.36 5.89
C GLY A 221 7.16 13.52 7.02
N LEU A 222 7.43 12.24 6.76
CA LEU A 222 8.10 11.31 7.67
C LEU A 222 9.59 11.23 7.36
N ASP A 223 10.38 10.90 8.38
CA ASP A 223 11.69 10.35 8.16
C ASP A 223 11.57 8.94 7.55
N THR A 224 12.59 8.55 6.77
CA THR A 224 12.54 7.32 5.99
C THR A 224 13.79 6.49 6.20
N LEU A 225 13.64 5.17 6.29
CA LEU A 225 14.73 4.22 6.40
C LEU A 225 14.68 3.26 5.22
N LEU A 226 15.75 3.26 4.43
CA LEU A 226 15.93 2.34 3.31
C LEU A 226 16.68 1.07 3.77
N LEU A 227 16.14 -0.09 3.45
CA LEU A 227 16.82 -1.38 3.60
C LEU A 227 17.33 -1.89 2.26
N PHE A 228 18.59 -2.34 2.23
CA PHE A 228 19.20 -2.93 1.03
C PHE A 228 18.91 -4.43 0.88
N THR A 229 17.73 -4.88 1.34
CA THR A 229 17.30 -6.28 1.30
C THR A 229 16.47 -6.60 0.06
N GLY A 230 15.85 -5.60 -0.56
CA GLY A 230 14.89 -5.77 -1.66
C GLY A 230 15.29 -5.08 -2.96
N VAL A 231 14.44 -4.19 -3.47
CA VAL A 231 14.47 -3.64 -4.83
C VAL A 231 15.64 -2.69 -5.05
N THR A 232 15.82 -1.70 -4.17
CA THR A 232 16.84 -0.68 -4.38
C THR A 232 18.24 -1.19 -4.05
N THR A 233 19.16 -1.00 -4.99
CA THR A 233 20.58 -1.29 -4.80
C THR A 233 21.34 -0.11 -4.18
N ARG A 234 22.53 -0.34 -3.62
CA ARG A 234 23.38 0.75 -3.08
C ARG A 234 23.77 1.76 -4.15
N GLU A 235 24.14 1.28 -5.34
CA GLU A 235 24.51 2.12 -6.47
C GLU A 235 23.35 3.02 -6.94
N GLU A 236 22.14 2.45 -7.00
CA GLU A 236 20.93 3.22 -7.28
C GLU A 236 20.67 4.27 -6.19
N ALA A 237 20.81 3.89 -4.92
CA ALA A 237 20.65 4.81 -3.79
C ALA A 237 21.68 5.94 -3.77
N GLU A 238 22.90 5.72 -4.26
CA GLU A 238 23.98 6.73 -4.36
C GLU A 238 23.75 7.70 -5.54
N THR A 239 23.16 7.23 -6.63
CA THR A 239 22.93 8.04 -7.84
C THR A 239 21.55 8.70 -7.88
N SER A 240 20.58 8.22 -7.10
CA SER A 240 19.19 8.71 -7.09
C SER A 240 19.04 10.12 -6.52
N THR A 241 18.09 10.90 -7.05
CA THR A 241 17.68 12.17 -6.45
C THR A 241 16.82 11.97 -5.20
N ILE A 242 16.25 10.77 -5.00
CA ILE A 242 15.46 10.41 -3.83
C ILE A 242 16.40 9.87 -2.74
N ARG A 243 16.72 10.71 -1.75
CA ARG A 243 17.60 10.34 -0.62
C ARG A 243 16.84 9.89 0.63
N PRO A 244 17.00 8.68 1.18
CA PRO A 244 16.39 8.34 2.46
C PRO A 244 17.03 9.09 3.63
N THR A 245 16.34 9.27 4.76
CA THR A 245 16.92 9.82 6.00
C THR A 245 18.01 8.89 6.55
N TYR A 246 17.77 7.58 6.53
CA TYR A 246 18.71 6.55 6.98
C TYR A 246 18.76 5.39 5.98
N SER A 247 19.87 4.66 5.96
CA SER A 247 20.00 3.44 5.18
C SER A 247 20.76 2.37 5.95
N PHE A 248 20.30 1.13 5.86
CA PHE A 248 20.87 -0.02 6.57
C PHE A 248 20.87 -1.27 5.69
N SER A 249 21.76 -2.21 6.01
CA SER A 249 21.87 -3.47 5.27
C SER A 249 20.88 -4.52 5.76
N SER A 250 20.40 -4.39 7.00
CA SER A 250 19.59 -5.39 7.68
C SER A 250 18.75 -4.78 8.80
N LEU A 251 17.68 -5.46 9.20
CA LEU A 251 16.84 -5.05 10.34
C LEU A 251 17.57 -5.22 11.68
N THR A 252 18.57 -6.11 11.72
CA THR A 252 19.50 -6.25 12.85
C THR A 252 20.28 -4.97 13.11
N GLU A 253 20.81 -4.33 12.05
CA GLU A 253 21.49 -3.04 12.17
C GLU A 253 20.53 -1.94 12.63
N VAL A 254 19.29 -1.94 12.12
CA VAL A 254 18.24 -0.99 12.54
C VAL A 254 17.96 -1.12 14.03
N ARG A 255 17.78 -2.35 14.53
CA ARG A 255 17.59 -2.63 15.96
C ARG A 255 18.75 -2.08 16.79
N GLN A 256 19.99 -2.40 16.43
CA GLN A 256 21.17 -1.90 17.15
C GLN A 256 21.30 -0.38 17.13
N TRP A 257 20.86 0.27 16.05
CA TRP A 257 20.83 1.72 15.95
C TRP A 257 19.76 2.34 16.85
N LEU A 258 18.54 1.79 16.86
CA LEU A 258 17.46 2.25 17.74
C LEU A 258 17.84 2.12 19.22
N MET A 259 18.45 1.00 19.62
CA MET A 259 18.91 0.78 21.00
C MET A 259 19.99 1.78 21.46
N ARG A 260 20.79 2.31 20.54
CA ARG A 260 21.83 3.33 20.85
C ARG A 260 21.27 4.74 20.95
N LYS A 261 20.10 4.99 20.36
CA LYS A 261 19.40 6.28 20.47
C LYS A 261 18.44 6.34 21.65
N GLY A 262 18.08 5.16 22.20
CA GLY A 262 17.41 4.89 23.48
C GLY A 262 18.13 5.55 24.66
#